data_AF-A0A7V0X291-F1
#
_entry.id   AF-A0A7V0X291-F1
#
_cell.length_a   1.000
_cell.length_b   1.000
_cell.length_c   1.000
_cell.angle_alpha   90.00
_cell.angle_beta   90.00
_cell.angle_gamma   90.00
#
_symmetry.space_group_name_H-M   'P 1'
#
loop_
_entity.id
_entity.type
_entity.pdbx_description
1 polymer ?
#
loop_
_entity_poly.entity_id
_entity_poly.type
_entity_poly.pdbx_seq_one_letter_code
_entity_poly.pdbx_strand_id
1 'polypeptide(L)'
;MKYFSIKFFYSKVIFYFLLITFTLITLIFAGTHYRVTNEIVYDETTKLTWTRCSLLAGGSADMSAACSGVKGELTWEEAVDACNHLNYSGRKDWRLPNIKELKSIVVYNVDGTYPCINKMCFPNTKTSHYWSSTTHPYVNDNHTAFTLDYLAGNITYHMKTSRWYVRCVAGP
;
A
#
# COMPACT_ATOMS: atom_id res chain seq x y z
N MET A 1 46.49 -1.70 37.16
CA MET A 1 46.48 -1.81 35.68
C MET A 1 45.33 -2.63 35.07
N LYS A 2 44.55 -3.45 35.81
CA LYS A 2 43.44 -4.26 35.20
C LYS A 2 42.16 -3.48 34.84
N TYR A 3 41.85 -2.38 35.54
CA TYR A 3 40.62 -1.59 35.32
C TYR A 3 40.58 -0.82 33.99
N PHE A 4 41.74 -0.41 33.47
CA PHE A 4 41.84 0.38 32.24
C PHE A 4 41.56 -0.46 30.98
N SER A 5 41.95 -1.74 31.00
CA SER A 5 41.76 -2.67 29.88
C SER A 5 40.30 -3.09 29.69
N ILE A 6 39.49 -3.08 30.77
CA ILE A 6 38.10 -3.54 30.75
C ILE A 6 37.16 -2.48 30.14
N LYS A 7 37.32 -1.20 30.50
CA LYS A 7 36.57 -0.09 29.87
C LYS A 7 36.80 0.00 28.36
N PHE A 8 38.02 -0.25 27.92
CA PHE A 8 38.38 -0.22 26.51
C PHE A 8 37.75 -1.37 25.71
N PHE A 9 37.59 -2.54 26.35
CA PHE A 9 36.92 -3.70 25.76
C PHE A 9 35.42 -3.47 25.60
N TYR A 10 34.73 -2.99 26.64
CA TYR A 10 33.28 -2.71 26.58
C TYR A 10 32.92 -1.59 25.59
N SER A 11 33.75 -0.55 25.48
CA SER A 11 33.52 0.54 24.53
C SER A 11 33.58 0.07 23.06
N LYS A 12 34.52 -0.83 22.74
CA LYS A 12 34.62 -1.42 21.40
C LYS A 12 33.43 -2.34 21.10
N VAL A 13 33.02 -3.17 22.06
CA VAL A 13 31.86 -4.08 21.87
C VAL A 13 30.56 -3.32 21.67
N ILE A 14 30.31 -2.24 22.42
CA ILE A 14 29.12 -1.39 22.24
C ILE A 14 29.15 -0.70 20.87
N PHE A 15 30.32 -0.20 20.43
CA PHE A 15 30.48 0.43 19.13
C PHE A 15 30.24 -0.56 17.97
N TYR A 16 30.75 -1.80 18.07
CA TYR A 16 30.46 -2.84 17.10
C TYR A 16 29.00 -3.28 17.12
N PHE A 17 28.36 -3.38 18.29
CA PHE A 17 26.94 -3.69 18.39
C PHE A 17 26.08 -2.58 17.76
N LEU A 18 26.40 -1.30 18.01
CA LEU A 18 25.74 -0.15 17.39
C LEU A 18 26.00 -0.03 15.88
N LEU A 19 27.19 -0.40 15.41
CA LEU A 19 27.50 -0.47 13.98
C LEU A 19 26.82 -1.64 13.29
N ILE A 20 26.72 -2.80 13.95
CA ILE A 20 25.99 -3.96 13.42
C ILE A 20 24.50 -3.66 13.37
N THR A 21 23.92 -3.02 14.39
CA THR A 21 22.51 -2.60 14.32
C THR A 21 22.31 -1.48 13.31
N PHE A 22 23.20 -0.49 13.22
CA PHE A 22 23.11 0.56 12.21
C PHE A 22 23.21 -0.01 10.79
N THR A 23 24.14 -0.94 10.54
CA THR A 23 24.29 -1.60 9.24
C THR A 23 23.13 -2.55 8.93
N LEU A 24 22.65 -3.35 9.89
CA LEU A 24 21.42 -4.15 9.72
C LEU A 24 20.19 -3.27 9.47
N ILE A 25 20.04 -2.17 10.22
CA ILE A 25 18.95 -1.21 10.03
C ILE A 25 19.04 -0.58 8.63
N THR A 26 20.22 -0.16 8.18
CA THR A 26 20.40 0.36 6.81
C THR A 26 20.17 -0.70 5.72
N LEU A 27 20.53 -1.96 5.95
CA LEU A 27 20.28 -3.07 5.02
C LEU A 27 18.80 -3.45 4.98
N ILE A 28 18.07 -3.30 6.09
CA ILE A 28 16.61 -3.42 6.14
C ILE A 28 15.95 -2.28 5.34
N PHE A 29 16.52 -1.06 5.35
CA PHE A 29 16.01 0.09 4.60
C PHE A 29 16.48 0.18 3.14
N ALA A 30 17.54 -0.52 2.76
CA ALA A 30 18.11 -0.50 1.40
C ALA A 30 17.23 -1.19 0.35
N GLY A 31 16.03 -1.66 0.71
CA GLY A 31 15.16 -2.47 -0.17
C GLY A 31 13.71 -2.01 -0.30
N THR A 32 13.30 -0.84 0.21
CA THR A 32 11.91 -0.40 0.04
C THR A 32 11.85 0.96 -0.60
N HIS A 33 11.44 0.98 -1.88
CA HIS A 33 11.04 2.15 -2.66
C HIS A 33 9.81 2.91 -2.09
N TYR A 34 9.52 2.73 -0.79
CA TYR A 34 8.36 3.26 -0.11
C TYR A 34 8.77 3.98 1.17
N ARG A 35 8.29 5.21 1.37
CA ARG A 35 8.22 5.85 2.69
C ARG A 35 6.86 5.60 3.28
N VAL A 36 6.83 5.06 4.49
CA VAL A 36 5.60 4.56 5.12
C VAL A 36 5.33 5.33 6.41
N THR A 37 4.11 5.82 6.57
CA THR A 37 3.60 6.33 7.85
C THR A 37 2.45 5.44 8.34
N ASN A 38 1.81 5.78 9.46
CA ASN A 38 0.61 5.07 9.91
C ASN A 38 -0.60 5.27 8.99
N GLU A 39 -0.58 6.30 8.14
CA GLU A 39 -1.73 6.72 7.33
C GLU A 39 -1.50 6.46 5.83
N ILE A 40 -0.29 6.72 5.34
CA ILE A 40 0.01 6.74 3.91
C ILE A 40 1.27 5.96 3.55
N VAL A 41 1.35 5.59 2.28
CA VAL A 41 2.54 5.01 1.66
C VAL A 41 2.93 5.89 0.49
N TYR A 42 4.10 6.53 0.57
CA TYR A 42 4.68 7.30 -0.53
C TYR A 42 5.63 6.41 -1.33
N ASP A 43 5.34 6.24 -2.62
CA ASP A 43 6.17 5.50 -3.56
C ASP A 43 7.23 6.44 -4.16
N GLU A 44 8.50 6.21 -3.83
CA GLU A 44 9.59 7.05 -4.31
C GLU A 44 9.88 6.86 -5.81
N THR A 45 9.40 5.78 -6.42
CA THR A 45 9.60 5.48 -7.85
C THR A 45 8.57 6.21 -8.69
N THR A 46 7.29 6.02 -8.38
CA THR A 46 6.18 6.63 -9.13
C THR A 46 5.85 8.05 -8.67
N LYS A 47 6.40 8.46 -7.51
CA LYS A 47 6.09 9.72 -6.82
C LYS A 47 4.63 9.83 -6.39
N LEU A 48 3.90 8.72 -6.35
CA LEU A 48 2.52 8.65 -5.93
C LEU A 48 2.41 8.44 -4.42
N THR A 49 1.35 8.98 -3.82
CA THR A 49 0.99 8.70 -2.42
C THR A 49 -0.26 7.85 -2.38
N TRP A 50 -0.24 6.80 -1.59
CA TRP A 50 -1.33 5.83 -1.45
C TRP A 50 -1.92 5.92 -0.05
N THR A 51 -3.22 5.68 0.07
CA THR A 51 -3.76 5.33 1.39
C THR A 51 -3.08 4.04 1.84
N ARG A 52 -2.62 3.97 3.10
CA ARG A 52 -1.96 2.76 3.62
C ARG A 52 -2.92 1.59 3.74
N CYS A 53 -4.15 1.87 4.13
CA CYS A 53 -5.22 0.89 4.23
C CYS A 53 -6.16 0.95 3.02
N SER A 54 -6.78 -0.18 2.70
CA SER A 54 -7.99 -0.19 1.89
C SER A 54 -9.11 0.56 2.63
N LEU A 55 -10.05 1.15 1.88
CA LEU A 55 -11.17 1.89 2.48
C LEU A 55 -12.07 0.97 3.32
N LEU A 56 -12.68 1.57 4.33
CA LEU A 56 -13.62 0.92 5.23
C LEU A 56 -14.99 0.70 4.57
N ALA A 57 -15.83 -0.10 5.21
CA ALA A 57 -17.26 -0.13 4.91
C ALA A 57 -17.83 1.29 4.98
N GLY A 58 -18.45 1.76 3.88
CA GLY A 58 -18.92 3.13 3.72
C GLY A 58 -17.91 4.11 3.07
N GLY A 59 -16.73 3.65 2.65
CA GLY A 59 -15.82 4.44 1.81
C GLY A 59 -14.95 5.47 2.54
N SER A 60 -14.87 5.40 3.87
CA SER A 60 -13.94 6.23 4.65
C SER A 60 -12.54 5.62 4.72
N ALA A 61 -11.52 6.45 4.91
CA ALA A 61 -10.17 5.97 5.19
C ALA A 61 -10.07 5.36 6.59
N ASP A 62 -9.21 4.35 6.71
CA ASP A 62 -8.84 3.76 8.00
C ASP A 62 -7.65 4.54 8.59
N MET A 63 -7.83 5.08 9.79
CA MET A 63 -6.79 5.84 10.51
C MET A 63 -5.90 4.94 11.39
N SER A 64 -6.15 3.63 11.42
CA SER A 64 -5.35 2.70 12.22
C SER A 64 -4.07 2.31 11.50
N ALA A 65 -2.94 2.36 12.22
CA ALA A 65 -1.64 1.95 11.70
C ALA A 65 -1.60 0.48 11.20
N ALA A 66 -2.45 -0.36 11.82
CA ALA A 66 -2.60 -1.77 11.51
C ALA A 66 -3.66 -2.06 10.44
N CYS A 67 -4.38 -1.05 9.94
CA CYS A 67 -5.51 -1.25 9.03
C CYS A 67 -6.56 -2.24 9.57
N SER A 68 -6.91 -2.14 10.86
CA SER A 68 -7.78 -3.09 11.56
C SER A 68 -9.27 -2.88 11.32
N GLY A 69 -9.68 -1.76 10.71
CA GLY A 69 -11.09 -1.51 10.44
C GLY A 69 -11.68 -2.46 9.38
N VAL A 70 -12.99 -2.65 9.44
CA VAL A 70 -13.73 -3.52 8.50
C VAL A 70 -13.68 -2.92 7.10
N LYS A 71 -13.08 -3.65 6.16
CA LYS A 71 -12.95 -3.21 4.75
C LYS A 71 -14.26 -3.36 4.00
N GLY A 72 -14.59 -2.35 3.22
CA GLY A 72 -15.82 -2.27 2.45
C GLY A 72 -15.59 -2.57 0.97
N GLU A 73 -16.60 -3.17 0.36
CA GLU A 73 -16.71 -3.27 -1.10
C GLU A 73 -17.68 -2.19 -1.59
N LEU A 74 -17.28 -1.44 -2.61
CA LEU A 74 -18.02 -0.32 -3.19
C LEU A 74 -18.32 -0.60 -4.66
N THR A 75 -19.41 -0.05 -5.19
CA THR A 75 -19.56 0.05 -6.65
C THR A 75 -18.49 0.94 -7.24
N TRP A 76 -18.30 0.89 -8.55
CA TRP A 76 -17.28 1.71 -9.20
C TRP A 76 -17.54 3.21 -9.01
N GLU A 77 -18.79 3.65 -9.15
CA GLU A 77 -19.19 5.04 -8.92
C GLU A 77 -18.96 5.45 -7.46
N GLU A 78 -19.39 4.62 -6.50
CA GLU A 78 -19.13 4.85 -5.07
C GLU A 78 -17.62 4.94 -4.78
N ALA A 79 -16.80 4.12 -5.44
CA ALA A 79 -15.34 4.11 -5.27
C ALA A 79 -14.68 5.39 -5.81
N VAL A 80 -15.13 5.88 -6.97
CA VAL A 80 -14.70 7.15 -7.54
C VAL A 80 -15.05 8.29 -6.59
N ASP A 81 -16.31 8.35 -6.12
CA ASP A 81 -16.78 9.40 -5.23
C ASP A 81 -16.08 9.36 -3.88
N ALA A 82 -15.90 8.17 -3.30
CA ALA A 82 -15.22 8.00 -2.02
C ALA A 82 -13.78 8.55 -2.07
N CYS A 83 -13.03 8.24 -3.14
CA CYS A 83 -11.68 8.76 -3.26
C CYS A 83 -11.65 10.26 -3.57
N ASN A 84 -12.49 10.76 -4.48
CA ASN A 84 -12.49 12.17 -4.88
C ASN A 84 -12.89 13.13 -3.74
N HIS A 85 -13.71 12.66 -2.79
CA HIS A 85 -14.13 13.46 -1.64
C HIS A 85 -13.34 13.16 -0.36
N LEU A 86 -12.31 12.31 -0.44
CA LEU A 86 -11.52 11.95 0.72
C LEU A 86 -10.69 13.15 1.20
N ASN A 87 -10.82 13.48 2.48
CA ASN A 87 -9.94 14.43 3.17
C ASN A 87 -9.16 13.65 4.23
N TYR A 88 -7.90 13.34 3.94
CA TYR A 88 -7.11 12.38 4.71
C TYR A 88 -5.62 12.71 4.65
N SER A 89 -4.93 12.58 5.80
CA SER A 89 -3.50 12.88 5.95
C SER A 89 -3.10 14.27 5.43
N GLY A 90 -3.97 15.28 5.63
CA GLY A 90 -3.77 16.65 5.17
C GLY A 90 -3.95 16.87 3.66
N ARG A 91 -4.43 15.85 2.92
CA ARG A 91 -4.64 15.90 1.46
C ARG A 91 -6.12 15.77 1.09
N LYS A 92 -6.49 16.40 -0.03
CA LYS A 92 -7.83 16.40 -0.63
C LYS A 92 -7.85 16.03 -2.11
N ASP A 93 -6.69 15.75 -2.68
CA ASP A 93 -6.48 15.43 -4.10
C ASP A 93 -6.38 13.93 -4.34
N TRP A 94 -7.05 13.17 -3.47
CA TRP A 94 -7.20 11.73 -3.59
C TRP A 94 -8.10 11.40 -4.79
N ARG A 95 -7.80 10.29 -5.45
CA ARG A 95 -8.58 9.76 -6.57
C ARG A 95 -8.48 8.24 -6.62
N LEU A 96 -9.39 7.65 -7.36
CA LEU A 96 -9.31 6.23 -7.68
C LEU A 96 -8.11 5.99 -8.63
N PRO A 97 -7.18 5.06 -8.31
CA PRO A 97 -6.01 4.80 -9.12
C PRO A 97 -6.40 4.24 -10.49
N ASN A 98 -5.63 4.53 -11.53
CA ASN A 98 -5.79 3.84 -12.80
C ASN A 98 -5.17 2.44 -12.73
N ILE A 99 -5.46 1.60 -13.73
CA ILE A 99 -5.05 0.19 -13.67
C ILE A 99 -3.52 0.00 -13.69
N LYS A 100 -2.78 0.91 -14.33
CA LYS A 100 -1.31 0.84 -14.37
C LYS A 100 -0.70 1.19 -13.01
N GLU A 101 -1.30 2.14 -12.29
CA GLU A 101 -0.89 2.50 -10.93
C GLU A 101 -1.15 1.36 -9.95
N LEU A 102 -2.31 0.71 -10.01
CA LEU A 102 -2.54 -0.49 -9.19
C LEU A 102 -1.52 -1.58 -9.52
N LYS A 103 -1.22 -1.78 -10.81
CA LYS A 103 -0.24 -2.77 -11.23
C LYS A 103 1.17 -2.45 -10.72
N SER A 104 1.53 -1.18 -10.54
CA SER A 104 2.88 -0.79 -10.09
C SER A 104 3.16 -1.13 -8.62
N ILE A 105 2.13 -1.38 -7.82
CA ILE A 105 2.27 -1.80 -6.41
C ILE A 105 2.13 -3.32 -6.21
N VAL A 106 2.01 -4.09 -7.31
CA VAL A 106 1.99 -5.56 -7.25
C VAL A 106 3.38 -6.08 -6.93
N VAL A 107 3.46 -6.97 -5.94
CA VAL A 107 4.68 -7.71 -5.60
C VAL A 107 4.37 -9.20 -5.61
N TYR A 108 5.05 -9.93 -6.49
CA TYR A 108 4.95 -11.39 -6.56
C TYR A 108 5.87 -12.01 -5.51
N ASN A 109 5.27 -12.64 -4.50
CA ASN A 109 6.04 -13.29 -3.44
C ASN A 109 6.52 -14.67 -3.92
N VAL A 110 7.83 -14.93 -3.80
CA VAL A 110 8.47 -16.19 -4.21
C VAL A 110 7.97 -17.41 -3.41
N ASP A 111 7.41 -17.17 -2.22
CA ASP A 111 6.84 -18.17 -1.34
C ASP A 111 5.37 -18.51 -1.68
N GLY A 112 4.81 -17.91 -2.72
CA GLY A 112 3.41 -18.09 -3.12
C GLY A 112 2.41 -17.48 -2.13
N THR A 113 2.85 -16.59 -1.24
CA THR A 113 1.94 -15.96 -0.28
C THR A 113 1.13 -14.84 -0.91
N TYR A 114 -0.14 -14.77 -0.51
CA TYR A 114 -1.08 -13.74 -0.93
C TYR A 114 -1.35 -12.73 0.21
N PRO A 115 -1.88 -11.54 -0.09
CA PRO A 115 -2.02 -10.92 -1.41
C PRO A 115 -0.67 -10.60 -2.09
N CYS A 116 -0.66 -10.48 -3.42
CA CYS A 116 0.48 -10.08 -4.25
C CYS A 116 0.81 -8.58 -4.10
N ILE A 117 1.23 -8.17 -2.91
CA ILE A 117 1.57 -6.78 -2.53
C ILE A 117 2.52 -6.79 -1.33
N ASN A 118 3.29 -5.73 -1.13
CA ASN A 118 4.11 -5.58 0.08
C ASN A 118 3.20 -5.41 1.33
N LYS A 119 3.01 -6.50 2.08
CA LYS A 119 2.15 -6.54 3.28
C LYS A 119 2.63 -5.64 4.43
N MET A 120 3.90 -5.25 4.46
CA MET A 120 4.42 -4.30 5.46
C MET A 120 4.00 -2.87 5.12
N CYS A 121 4.00 -2.51 3.84
CA CYS A 121 3.54 -1.22 3.34
C CYS A 121 2.00 -1.13 3.33
N PHE A 122 1.32 -2.23 2.97
CA PHE A 122 -0.13 -2.28 2.76
C PHE A 122 -0.78 -3.39 3.60
N PRO A 123 -0.80 -3.25 4.94
CA PRO A 123 -1.28 -4.31 5.82
C PRO A 123 -2.79 -4.51 5.67
N ASN A 124 -3.24 -5.74 5.98
CA ASN A 124 -4.64 -6.16 5.88
C ASN A 124 -5.30 -5.87 4.53
N THR A 125 -4.51 -5.80 3.45
CA THR A 125 -5.02 -5.83 2.08
C THR A 125 -5.77 -7.15 1.87
N LYS A 126 -7.01 -7.06 1.40
CA LYS A 126 -7.81 -8.25 1.08
C LYS A 126 -7.29 -8.93 -0.19
N THR A 127 -7.21 -10.25 -0.16
CA THR A 127 -6.89 -11.09 -1.32
C THR A 127 -8.11 -11.20 -2.23
N SER A 128 -8.39 -10.14 -2.98
CA SER A 128 -9.56 -9.99 -3.86
C SER A 128 -9.30 -8.87 -4.88
N HIS A 129 -10.32 -8.50 -5.65
CA HIS A 129 -10.29 -7.44 -6.64
C HIS A 129 -10.33 -6.04 -6.04
N TYR A 130 -9.61 -5.12 -6.68
CA TYR A 130 -9.60 -3.70 -6.36
C TYR A 130 -9.96 -2.88 -7.60
N TRP A 131 -10.83 -1.90 -7.40
CA TRP A 131 -11.28 -1.01 -8.45
C TRP A 131 -10.16 -0.11 -8.99
N SER A 132 -10.11 0.01 -10.32
CA SER A 132 -9.37 1.08 -10.99
C SER A 132 -10.33 2.08 -11.64
N SER A 133 -9.88 3.31 -11.87
CA SER A 133 -10.59 4.33 -12.65
C SER A 133 -10.58 4.05 -14.15
N THR A 134 -9.88 3.01 -14.61
CA THR A 134 -9.77 2.69 -16.03
C THR A 134 -11.01 1.92 -16.50
N THR A 135 -11.84 2.57 -17.34
CA THR A 135 -12.99 1.90 -17.97
C THR A 135 -12.50 0.82 -18.94
N HIS A 136 -13.13 -0.35 -18.91
CA HIS A 136 -12.86 -1.43 -19.86
C HIS A 136 -13.77 -1.24 -21.08
N PRO A 137 -13.25 -1.27 -22.32
CA PRO A 137 -13.99 -0.92 -23.52
C PRO A 137 -14.94 -2.04 -24.01
N TYR A 138 -15.59 -2.78 -23.11
CA TYR A 138 -16.52 -3.84 -23.52
C TYR A 138 -17.72 -3.22 -24.24
N VAL A 139 -17.97 -3.72 -25.46
CA VAL A 139 -19.00 -3.38 -26.45
C VAL A 139 -19.96 -2.25 -26.03
N ASN A 140 -19.70 -1.07 -26.59
CA ASN A 140 -20.60 0.08 -26.79
C ASN A 140 -21.11 0.86 -25.56
N ASP A 141 -21.04 0.36 -24.32
CA ASP A 141 -21.78 1.00 -23.22
C ASP A 141 -20.98 1.36 -21.95
N ASN A 142 -19.64 1.22 -21.92
CA ASN A 142 -18.79 1.66 -20.79
C ASN A 142 -19.22 1.17 -19.38
N HIS A 143 -20.02 0.11 -19.30
CA HIS A 143 -20.56 -0.47 -18.06
C HIS A 143 -19.53 -1.29 -17.27
N THR A 144 -18.32 -1.47 -17.78
CA THR A 144 -17.27 -2.27 -17.14
C THR A 144 -16.04 -1.43 -16.85
N ALA A 145 -15.31 -1.78 -15.79
CA ALA A 145 -14.03 -1.18 -15.45
C ALA A 145 -13.01 -2.27 -15.11
N PHE A 146 -11.74 -1.96 -15.36
CA PHE A 146 -10.66 -2.85 -14.98
C PHE A 146 -10.51 -2.92 -13.46
N THR A 147 -10.23 -4.11 -12.95
CA THR A 147 -9.83 -4.36 -11.57
C THR A 147 -8.47 -5.04 -11.55
N LEU A 148 -7.77 -4.90 -10.42
CA LEU A 148 -6.60 -5.71 -10.13
C LEU A 148 -6.97 -6.78 -9.09
N ASP A 149 -6.76 -8.05 -9.43
CA ASP A 149 -6.88 -9.16 -8.49
C ASP A 149 -5.56 -9.34 -7.71
N TYR A 150 -5.59 -9.15 -6.39
CA TYR A 150 -4.41 -9.39 -5.55
C TYR A 150 -4.19 -10.87 -5.19
N LEU A 151 -5.09 -11.79 -5.53
CA LEU A 151 -4.79 -13.21 -5.47
C LEU A 151 -3.71 -13.52 -6.51
N ALA A 152 -3.96 -13.30 -7.81
CA ALA A 152 -2.99 -13.64 -8.85
C ALA A 152 -2.11 -12.47 -9.33
N GLY A 153 -2.36 -11.24 -8.88
CA GLY A 153 -1.72 -10.03 -9.42
C GLY A 153 -2.18 -9.69 -10.84
N ASN A 154 -3.31 -10.21 -11.29
CA ASN A 154 -3.79 -10.12 -12.67
C ASN A 154 -4.76 -8.95 -12.85
N ILE A 155 -4.77 -8.41 -14.08
CA ILE A 155 -5.75 -7.40 -14.49
C ILE A 155 -6.98 -8.15 -15.03
N THR A 156 -8.13 -7.85 -14.46
CA THR A 156 -9.45 -8.38 -14.87
C THR A 156 -10.41 -7.21 -15.08
N TYR A 157 -11.68 -7.47 -15.35
CA TYR A 157 -12.70 -6.43 -15.46
C TYR A 157 -14.04 -6.94 -14.93
N HIS A 158 -14.86 -6.03 -14.42
CA HIS A 158 -16.20 -6.34 -13.91
C HIS A 158 -17.19 -5.23 -14.25
N MET A 159 -18.48 -5.53 -14.12
CA MET A 159 -19.56 -4.54 -14.20
C MET A 159 -19.37 -3.49 -13.12
N LYS A 160 -19.52 -2.22 -13.45
CA LYS A 160 -19.40 -1.09 -12.51
C LYS A 160 -20.37 -1.17 -11.32
N THR A 161 -21.48 -1.89 -11.50
CA THR A 161 -22.46 -2.22 -10.45
C THR A 161 -22.00 -3.32 -9.48
N SER A 162 -20.96 -4.09 -9.81
CA SER A 162 -20.34 -5.03 -8.88
C SER A 162 -19.66 -4.28 -7.73
N ARG A 163 -19.46 -4.94 -6.59
CA ARG A 163 -18.83 -4.32 -5.42
C ARG A 163 -17.45 -4.91 -5.21
N TRP A 164 -16.42 -4.05 -5.15
CA TRP A 164 -15.02 -4.46 -4.93
C TRP A 164 -14.29 -3.51 -3.99
N TYR A 165 -13.12 -3.93 -3.50
CA TYR A 165 -12.34 -3.13 -2.57
C TYR A 165 -11.70 -1.90 -3.23
N VAL A 166 -11.38 -0.91 -2.41
CA VAL A 166 -10.87 0.37 -2.89
C VAL A 166 -9.64 0.78 -2.11
N ARG A 167 -8.66 1.33 -2.82
CA ARG A 167 -7.49 2.02 -2.29
C ARG A 167 -7.33 3.29 -3.10
N CYS A 168 -7.19 4.43 -2.44
CA CYS A 168 -7.03 5.71 -3.14
C CYS A 168 -5.55 6.02 -3.35
N VAL A 169 -5.29 6.81 -4.39
CA VAL A 169 -3.98 7.36 -4.71
C VAL A 169 -4.10 8.86 -4.88
N ALA A 170 -3.02 9.58 -4.61
CA ALA A 170 -2.89 11.01 -4.87
C ALA A 170 -1.58 11.27 -5.63
N GLY A 171 -1.57 12.34 -6.41
CA GLY A 171 -0.44 12.70 -7.27
C GLY A 171 0.82 13.12 -6.49
N PRO A 172 1.94 13.34 -7.19
CA PRO A 172 3.12 14.00 -6.64
C PRO A 172 2.84 15.43 -6.17
#